data_AF-A0A951GZ00-F1
#
_entry.id   AF-A0A951GZ00-F1
#
_cell.length_a   1.000
_cell.length_b   1.000
_cell.length_c   1.000
_cell.angle_alpha   90.00
_cell.angle_beta   90.00
_cell.angle_gamma   90.00
#
_symmetry.space_group_name_H-M   'P 1'
#
loop_
_entity.id
_entity.type
_entity.pdbx_description
1 polymer ?
#
loop_
_entity_poly.entity_id
_entity_poly.type
_entity_poly.pdbx_seq_one_letter_code
_entity_poly.pdbx_strand_id
1 'polypeptide(L)'
;MEVEAREERSVFLRGWGDYQRYSLKLTESELPGLGHLAFRAWSPSALARRVAAIERTGLGLGWIEGDLGHGPAYRFTDPDGHPLELYYESERYEPPPELRPALKNVPQRYVGRGAAVKRLDHVNLLAKDVAANREFAQHQLGFRLYEQIVDEDGGERGAWMSLTIAAHELIYVADHAGAAGRLHHFAFFVDTREEVLRAADLCLDAAVPIEAAPSKHAIAQGMFLYVYEPGGNRVEVTTGTHFIYDPAYPPVVWTEAERARGQAWGVKTIETFHTYGTPDVSGRATGPPIPPTSRIPGLPDATVV
;
A
#
# COMPACT_ATOMS: atom_id res chain seq x y z
N MET A 1 10.60 8.64 -8.18
CA MET A 1 10.11 9.61 -7.16
C MET A 1 11.13 10.73 -7.03
N GLU A 2 10.70 11.89 -6.56
CA GLU A 2 11.58 12.99 -6.15
C GLU A 2 11.76 12.99 -4.64
N VAL A 3 12.91 13.47 -4.18
CA VAL A 3 13.16 13.73 -2.75
C VAL A 3 12.57 15.10 -2.42
N GLU A 4 11.61 15.11 -1.51
CA GLU A 4 11.03 16.33 -0.95
C GLU A 4 11.95 16.93 0.13
N ALA A 5 12.40 16.08 1.05
CA ALA A 5 13.24 16.49 2.16
C ALA A 5 14.05 15.31 2.73
N ARG A 6 15.03 15.66 3.56
CA ARG A 6 15.83 14.74 4.36
C ARG A 6 15.92 15.32 5.76
N GLU A 7 15.55 14.54 6.77
CA GLU A 7 15.61 14.94 8.17
C GLU A 7 16.13 13.76 8.99
N GLU A 8 17.19 13.98 9.76
CA GLU A 8 17.81 12.96 10.61
C GLU A 8 18.08 11.64 9.83
N ARG A 9 17.36 10.57 10.20
CA ARG A 9 17.44 9.23 9.62
C ARG A 9 16.32 8.95 8.60
N SER A 10 15.62 9.99 8.16
CA SER A 10 14.46 9.89 7.29
C SER A 10 14.62 10.63 5.96
N VAL A 11 14.03 10.06 4.90
CA VAL A 11 13.92 10.67 3.57
C VAL A 11 12.44 10.69 3.17
N PHE A 12 11.97 11.86 2.75
CA PHE A 12 10.59 12.07 2.32
C PHE A 12 10.54 12.09 0.79
N LEU A 13 9.65 11.28 0.23
CA LEU A 13 9.57 10.98 -1.19
C LEU A 13 8.17 11.27 -1.73
N ARG A 14 8.13 11.74 -2.98
CA ARG A 14 6.89 12.00 -3.70
C ARG A 14 6.91 11.51 -5.14
N GLY A 15 5.78 11.03 -5.61
CA GLY A 15 5.45 10.90 -7.02
C GLY A 15 5.09 12.25 -7.63
N TRP A 16 5.14 12.35 -8.96
CA TRP A 16 4.89 13.63 -9.65
C TRP A 16 3.42 14.09 -9.57
N GLY A 17 2.51 13.17 -9.29
CA GLY A 17 1.07 13.37 -9.10
C GLY A 17 0.64 13.51 -7.63
N ASP A 18 1.53 13.36 -6.66
CA ASP A 18 1.22 13.61 -5.24
C ASP A 18 0.98 15.10 -5.00
N TYR A 19 -0.17 15.46 -4.44
CA TYR A 19 -0.52 16.86 -4.21
C TYR A 19 -0.01 17.40 -2.87
N GLN A 20 0.27 16.52 -1.91
CA GLN A 20 0.93 16.84 -0.65
C GLN A 20 2.44 16.81 -0.83
N ARG A 21 3.17 17.31 0.16
CA ARG A 21 4.63 17.37 0.13
C ARG A 21 5.29 16.00 -0.03
N TYR A 22 4.72 14.94 0.54
CA TYR A 22 5.21 13.57 0.35
C TYR A 22 4.08 12.55 0.47
N SER A 23 4.35 11.34 0.01
CA SER A 23 3.47 10.17 0.19
C SER A 23 4.21 8.95 0.75
N LEU A 24 5.54 9.01 0.86
CA LEU A 24 6.37 7.98 1.46
C LEU A 24 7.48 8.62 2.31
N LYS A 25 7.61 8.17 3.55
CA LYS A 25 8.73 8.47 4.44
C LYS A 25 9.53 7.20 4.66
N LEU A 26 10.76 7.17 4.16
CA LEU A 26 11.71 6.10 4.47
C LEU A 26 12.47 6.48 5.72
N THR A 27 12.54 5.60 6.71
CA THR A 27 13.29 5.83 7.95
C THR A 27 14.18 4.63 8.22
N GLU A 28 15.44 4.90 8.53
CA GLU A 28 16.40 3.86 8.88
C GLU A 28 15.95 3.08 10.12
N SER A 29 15.93 1.75 10.02
CA SER A 29 15.48 0.82 11.05
C SER A 29 16.29 -0.48 10.98
N GLU A 30 16.36 -1.23 12.08
CA GLU A 30 17.02 -2.54 12.11
C GLU A 30 16.26 -3.58 11.27
N LEU A 31 14.93 -3.45 11.18
CA LEU A 31 14.07 -4.32 10.39
C LEU A 31 13.15 -3.50 9.49
N PRO A 32 12.83 -4.00 8.28
CA PRO A 32 11.78 -3.42 7.45
C PRO A 32 10.41 -3.60 8.10
N GLY A 33 9.46 -2.73 7.73
CA GLY A 33 8.09 -2.78 8.21
C GLY A 33 7.36 -1.47 8.03
N LEU A 34 6.10 -1.46 8.46
CA LEU A 34 5.29 -0.26 8.47
C LEU A 34 5.65 0.61 9.68
N GLY A 35 6.20 1.80 9.44
CA GLY A 35 6.38 2.80 10.49
C GLY A 35 5.03 3.36 10.96
N HIS A 36 4.21 3.84 10.02
CA HIS A 36 2.79 4.13 10.20
C HIS A 36 2.10 4.30 8.84
N LEU A 37 0.77 4.18 8.82
CA LEU A 37 -0.10 4.55 7.70
C LEU A 37 -0.99 5.72 8.10
N ALA A 38 -0.90 6.84 7.36
CA ALA A 38 -1.63 8.06 7.66
C ALA A 38 -2.79 8.29 6.68
N PHE A 39 -3.97 8.64 7.20
CA PHE A 39 -5.14 9.02 6.42
C PHE A 39 -5.51 10.49 6.66
N ARG A 40 -5.70 11.22 5.57
CA ARG A 40 -6.18 12.59 5.63
C ARG A 40 -7.70 12.63 5.72
N ALA A 41 -8.23 13.21 6.78
CA ALA A 41 -9.65 13.48 6.93
C ALA A 41 -10.14 14.54 5.93
N TRP A 42 -11.42 14.50 5.58
CA TRP A 42 -12.03 15.45 4.66
C TRP A 42 -12.20 16.87 5.25
N SER A 43 -12.33 16.96 6.58
CA SER A 43 -12.55 18.22 7.30
C SER A 43 -12.05 18.10 8.75
N PRO A 44 -11.85 19.22 9.48
CA PRO A 44 -11.54 19.19 10.90
C PRO A 44 -12.64 18.47 11.70
N SER A 45 -13.90 18.65 11.31
CA SER A 45 -15.02 17.98 11.96
C SER A 45 -15.06 16.48 11.68
N ALA A 46 -14.63 16.04 10.50
CA ALA A 46 -14.47 14.62 10.20
C ALA A 46 -13.35 14.02 11.05
N LEU A 47 -12.20 14.69 11.14
CA LEU A 47 -11.10 14.30 12.01
C LEU A 47 -11.58 14.13 13.46
N ALA A 48 -12.21 15.15 14.05
CA ALA A 48 -12.75 15.09 15.41
C ALA A 48 -13.73 13.93 15.62
N ARG A 49 -14.63 13.66 14.66
CA ARG A 49 -15.58 12.53 14.75
C ARG A 49 -14.89 11.17 14.70
N ARG A 50 -13.83 11.01 13.92
CA ARG A 50 -13.09 9.74 13.80
C ARG A 50 -12.17 9.53 15.01
N VAL A 51 -11.49 10.57 15.48
CA VAL A 51 -10.71 10.54 16.74
C VAL A 51 -11.59 10.10 17.91
N ALA A 52 -12.74 10.74 18.13
CA ALA A 52 -13.65 10.34 19.20
C ALA A 52 -14.18 8.90 19.05
N ALA A 53 -14.30 8.39 17.81
CA ALA A 53 -14.68 6.99 17.57
C ALA A 53 -13.58 6.01 17.97
N ILE A 54 -12.34 6.32 17.62
CA ILE A 54 -11.15 5.54 17.99
C ILE A 54 -10.91 5.58 19.50
N GLU A 55 -11.05 6.73 20.16
CA GLU A 55 -10.91 6.83 21.63
C GLU A 55 -11.86 5.87 22.36
N ARG A 56 -13.09 5.70 21.87
CA ARG A 56 -14.07 4.77 22.46
C ARG A 56 -13.69 3.30 22.30
N THR A 57 -12.83 2.94 21.35
CA THR A 57 -12.35 1.55 21.23
C THR A 57 -11.22 1.24 22.21
N GLY A 58 -10.59 2.27 22.79
CA GLY A 58 -9.40 2.12 23.62
C GLY A 58 -8.10 1.90 22.84
N LEU A 59 -8.12 1.98 21.50
CA LEU A 59 -6.95 1.80 20.64
C LEU A 59 -6.19 3.11 20.33
N GLY A 60 -6.62 4.22 20.93
CA GLY A 60 -5.97 5.52 20.77
C GLY A 60 -4.61 5.59 21.45
N LEU A 61 -3.61 6.13 20.75
CA LEU A 61 -2.27 6.41 21.29
C LEU A 61 -2.07 7.89 21.63
N GLY A 62 -2.93 8.78 21.12
CA GLY A 62 -2.95 10.20 21.46
C GLY A 62 -2.53 11.12 20.29
N TRP A 63 -2.57 12.43 20.57
CA TRP A 63 -2.18 13.47 19.63
C TRP A 63 -0.67 13.65 19.57
N ILE A 64 -0.17 13.96 18.38
CA ILE A 64 1.18 14.44 18.11
C ILE A 64 1.09 15.77 17.34
N GLU A 65 2.20 16.52 17.30
CA GLU A 65 2.29 17.79 16.57
C GLU A 65 2.19 17.63 15.04
N GLY A 66 2.49 16.44 14.51
CA GLY A 66 2.47 16.14 13.08
C GLY A 66 3.83 15.61 12.57
N ASP A 67 4.05 15.74 11.28
CA ASP A 67 5.29 15.40 10.57
C ASP A 67 5.48 16.42 9.42
N LEU A 68 6.58 16.34 8.67
CA LEU A 68 6.87 17.29 7.59
C LEU A 68 5.69 17.49 6.62
N GLY A 69 5.06 18.67 6.61
CA GLY A 69 4.00 18.97 5.63
C GLY A 69 2.60 18.51 6.03
N HIS A 70 2.40 18.02 7.26
CA HIS A 70 1.08 17.97 7.87
C HIS A 70 1.10 18.35 9.35
N GLY A 71 0.01 18.99 9.79
CA GLY A 71 -0.13 19.48 11.15
C GLY A 71 -0.54 18.38 12.14
N PRO A 72 -1.16 18.76 13.28
CA PRO A 72 -1.50 17.85 14.36
C PRO A 72 -2.24 16.60 13.87
N ALA A 73 -1.80 15.47 14.40
CA ALA A 73 -2.28 14.16 13.98
C ALA A 73 -2.58 13.28 15.20
N TYR A 74 -3.56 12.38 15.06
CA TYR A 74 -3.96 11.45 16.11
C TYR A 74 -3.48 10.05 15.76
N ARG A 75 -2.65 9.46 16.61
CA ARG A 75 -2.11 8.11 16.45
C ARG A 75 -2.96 7.09 17.18
N PHE A 76 -3.04 5.90 16.60
CA PHE A 76 -3.81 4.77 17.10
C PHE A 76 -3.33 3.47 16.47
N THR A 77 -3.89 2.35 16.89
CA THR A 77 -3.74 1.08 16.17
C THR A 77 -5.08 0.56 15.69
N ASP A 78 -5.05 -0.32 14.70
CA ASP A 78 -6.17 -1.24 14.46
C ASP A 78 -6.13 -2.42 15.46
N PRO A 79 -7.11 -3.34 15.41
CA PRO A 79 -7.13 -4.52 16.29
C PRO A 79 -5.91 -5.44 16.19
N ASP A 80 -5.19 -5.45 15.06
CA ASP A 80 -3.97 -6.26 14.89
C ASP A 80 -2.69 -5.53 15.30
N GLY A 81 -2.79 -4.25 15.67
CA GLY A 81 -1.66 -3.46 16.15
C GLY A 81 -0.92 -2.69 15.06
N HIS A 82 -1.46 -2.58 13.84
CA HIS A 82 -0.84 -1.74 12.81
C HIS A 82 -0.83 -0.27 13.25
N PRO A 83 0.31 0.45 13.16
CA PRO A 83 0.37 1.86 13.51
C PRO A 83 -0.35 2.72 12.47
N LEU A 84 -1.42 3.39 12.89
CA LEU A 84 -2.26 4.24 12.04
C LEU A 84 -2.31 5.68 12.55
N GLU A 85 -2.57 6.61 11.63
CA GLU A 85 -2.60 8.04 11.92
C GLU A 85 -3.74 8.76 11.18
N LEU A 86 -4.43 9.69 11.85
CA LEU A 86 -5.41 10.59 11.23
C LEU A 86 -4.96 12.04 11.35
N TYR A 87 -5.03 12.79 10.25
CA TYR A 87 -4.73 14.22 10.25
C TYR A 87 -5.66 14.98 9.29
N TYR A 88 -5.63 16.31 9.30
CA TYR A 88 -6.40 17.14 8.37
C TYR A 88 -5.55 18.24 7.72
N GLU A 89 -4.85 19.00 8.57
CA GLU A 89 -4.00 20.11 8.16
C GLU A 89 -2.83 19.57 7.35
N SER A 90 -2.62 20.09 6.15
CA SER A 90 -1.50 19.68 5.30
C SER A 90 -1.11 20.76 4.32
N GLU A 91 0.19 20.81 4.06
CA GLU A 91 0.81 21.66 3.06
C GLU A 91 0.67 21.03 1.67
N ARG A 92 0.21 21.82 0.71
CA ARG A 92 0.26 21.44 -0.69
C ARG A 92 1.70 21.56 -1.17
N TYR A 93 2.13 20.64 -2.01
CA TYR A 93 3.43 20.75 -2.66
C TYR A 93 3.43 21.91 -3.66
N GLU A 94 4.48 22.72 -3.61
CA GLU A 94 4.75 23.79 -4.58
C GLU A 94 6.03 23.46 -5.34
N PRO A 95 5.95 23.11 -6.64
CA PRO A 95 7.14 22.71 -7.39
C PRO A 95 8.10 23.90 -7.59
N PRO A 96 9.43 23.67 -7.47
CA PRO A 96 10.41 24.66 -7.91
C PRO A 96 10.28 24.91 -9.43
N PRO A 97 10.78 26.04 -9.96
CA PRO A 97 10.57 26.46 -11.35
C PRO A 97 10.86 25.38 -12.40
N GLU A 98 11.91 24.59 -12.20
CA GLU A 98 12.36 23.52 -13.11
C GLU A 98 11.41 22.30 -13.13
N LEU A 99 10.67 22.07 -12.04
CA LEU A 99 9.69 20.99 -11.89
C LEU A 99 8.24 21.46 -12.10
N ARG A 100 8.04 22.73 -12.45
CA ARG A 100 6.71 23.30 -12.71
C ARG A 100 6.03 22.59 -13.90
N PRO A 101 4.80 22.08 -13.72
CA PRO A 101 4.06 21.42 -14.80
C PRO A 101 3.49 22.42 -15.81
N ALA A 102 3.35 21.97 -17.05
CA ALA A 102 2.60 22.71 -18.07
C ALA A 102 1.08 22.72 -17.78
N LEU A 103 0.57 21.66 -17.16
CA LEU A 103 -0.83 21.51 -16.78
C LEU A 103 -1.04 22.02 -15.34
N LYS A 104 -1.95 22.98 -15.16
CA LYS A 104 -2.21 23.62 -13.86
C LYS A 104 -2.78 22.70 -12.78
N ASN A 105 -3.35 21.56 -13.18
CA ASN A 105 -3.99 20.58 -12.31
C ASN A 105 -3.09 19.36 -12.03
N VAL A 106 -1.80 19.44 -12.38
CA VAL A 106 -0.81 18.45 -12.02
C VAL A 106 0.10 19.08 -10.96
N PRO A 107 0.45 18.39 -9.86
CA PRO A 107 1.33 18.95 -8.83
C PRO A 107 2.77 19.18 -9.30
N GLN A 108 3.32 18.26 -10.11
CA GLN A 108 4.67 18.37 -10.66
C GLN A 108 4.70 17.93 -12.11
N ARG A 109 5.57 18.53 -12.94
CA ARG A 109 5.83 18.00 -14.28
C ARG A 109 6.26 16.53 -14.23
N TYR A 110 5.84 15.78 -15.23
CA TYR A 110 6.38 14.45 -15.49
C TYR A 110 7.87 14.56 -15.82
N VAL A 111 8.70 13.77 -15.14
CA VAL A 111 10.17 13.76 -15.31
C VAL A 111 10.68 12.60 -16.15
N GLY A 112 9.85 11.56 -16.38
CA GLY A 112 10.24 10.39 -17.19
C GLY A 112 11.42 9.58 -16.67
N ARG A 113 11.73 9.66 -15.36
CA ARG A 113 12.87 8.96 -14.73
C ARG A 113 12.43 7.69 -14.00
N GLY A 114 13.10 6.58 -14.29
CA GLY A 114 12.81 5.27 -13.69
C GLY A 114 11.38 4.81 -13.99
N ALA A 115 10.75 4.11 -13.06
CA ALA A 115 9.33 3.72 -13.19
C ALA A 115 8.38 4.93 -13.30
N ALA A 116 8.85 6.13 -12.90
CA ALA A 116 8.12 7.40 -12.98
C ALA A 116 6.71 7.35 -12.34
N VAL A 117 6.60 6.66 -11.20
CA VAL A 117 5.34 6.54 -10.46
C VAL A 117 4.69 7.89 -10.16
N LYS A 118 3.37 7.92 -10.26
CA LYS A 118 2.56 9.12 -10.15
C LYS A 118 2.24 9.48 -8.71
N ARG A 119 1.76 8.52 -7.92
CA ARG A 119 1.30 8.75 -6.54
C ARG A 119 1.22 7.43 -5.79
N LEU A 120 1.14 7.51 -4.46
CA LEU A 120 0.69 6.38 -3.64
C LEU A 120 -0.72 5.96 -4.09
N ASP A 121 -0.97 4.66 -4.14
CA ASP A 121 -2.25 4.10 -4.54
C ASP A 121 -2.99 3.48 -3.38
N HIS A 122 -2.38 2.46 -2.75
CA HIS A 122 -2.99 1.74 -1.65
C HIS A 122 -1.93 1.09 -0.76
N VAL A 123 -2.38 0.61 0.40
CA VAL A 123 -1.59 -0.22 1.31
C VAL A 123 -2.36 -1.49 1.62
N ASN A 124 -1.64 -2.61 1.66
CA ASN A 124 -2.15 -3.90 2.07
C ASN A 124 -1.45 -4.35 3.34
N LEU A 125 -2.25 -4.76 4.33
CA LEU A 125 -1.84 -5.15 5.66
C LEU A 125 -2.15 -6.64 5.89
N LEU A 126 -1.23 -7.34 6.52
CA LEU A 126 -1.44 -8.72 6.96
C LEU A 126 -2.15 -8.69 8.30
N ALA A 127 -3.29 -9.37 8.39
CA ALA A 127 -4.10 -9.42 9.59
C ALA A 127 -4.26 -10.86 10.09
N LYS A 128 -4.11 -11.06 11.39
CA LYS A 128 -4.49 -12.33 12.03
C LYS A 128 -6.00 -12.58 11.95
N ASP A 129 -6.79 -11.52 12.12
CA ASP A 129 -8.25 -11.53 11.98
C ASP A 129 -8.68 -10.45 10.98
N VAL A 130 -8.95 -10.86 9.73
CA VAL A 130 -9.34 -9.94 8.66
C VAL A 130 -10.68 -9.26 8.97
N ALA A 131 -11.64 -9.99 9.53
CA ALA A 131 -12.98 -9.48 9.80
C ALA A 131 -12.94 -8.38 10.86
N ALA A 132 -12.22 -8.60 11.96
CA ALA A 132 -12.08 -7.61 13.03
C ALA A 132 -11.44 -6.30 12.51
N ASN A 133 -10.40 -6.39 11.69
CA ASN A 133 -9.71 -5.24 11.12
C ASN A 133 -10.55 -4.52 10.05
N ARG A 134 -11.25 -5.26 9.19
CA ARG A 134 -12.26 -4.72 8.27
C ARG A 134 -13.33 -3.94 9.02
N GLU A 135 -13.97 -4.56 10.02
CA GLU A 135 -15.05 -3.93 10.79
C GLU A 135 -14.59 -2.66 11.49
N PHE A 136 -13.38 -2.69 12.06
CA PHE A 136 -12.77 -1.50 12.62
C PHE A 136 -12.62 -0.39 11.57
N ALA A 137 -12.05 -0.68 10.39
CA ALA A 137 -11.90 0.30 9.31
C ALA A 137 -13.27 0.82 8.83
N GLN A 138 -14.26 -0.04 8.67
CA GLN A 138 -15.60 0.37 8.22
C GLN A 138 -16.32 1.24 9.24
N HIS A 139 -16.37 0.80 10.51
CA HIS A 139 -17.19 1.46 11.52
C HIS A 139 -16.48 2.67 12.15
N GLN A 140 -15.17 2.57 12.38
CA GLN A 140 -14.41 3.62 13.07
C GLN A 140 -13.79 4.63 12.12
N LEU A 141 -13.32 4.20 10.94
CA LEU A 141 -12.69 5.09 9.97
C LEU A 141 -13.65 5.54 8.85
N GLY A 142 -14.69 4.75 8.56
CA GLY A 142 -15.69 5.06 7.55
C GLY A 142 -15.39 4.48 6.17
N PHE A 143 -14.45 3.52 6.09
CA PHE A 143 -14.18 2.80 4.86
C PHE A 143 -15.42 2.05 4.37
N ARG A 144 -15.58 1.95 3.05
CA ARG A 144 -16.56 1.07 2.42
C ARG A 144 -15.87 -0.20 1.98
N LEU A 145 -16.44 -1.35 2.33
CA LEU A 145 -16.07 -2.64 1.76
C LEU A 145 -16.59 -2.73 0.32
N TYR A 146 -15.70 -3.02 -0.62
CA TYR A 146 -16.04 -3.20 -2.02
C TYR A 146 -15.92 -4.64 -2.49
N GLU A 147 -14.88 -5.35 -2.05
CA GLU A 147 -14.71 -6.77 -2.36
C GLU A 147 -14.13 -7.52 -1.16
N GLN A 148 -14.45 -8.79 -1.02
CA GLN A 148 -13.92 -9.65 0.04
C GLN A 148 -13.73 -11.09 -0.43
N ILE A 149 -12.84 -11.82 0.24
CA ILE A 149 -12.71 -13.26 0.11
C ILE A 149 -13.30 -13.90 1.36
N VAL A 150 -14.21 -14.85 1.16
CA VAL A 150 -14.84 -15.62 2.23
C VAL A 150 -14.70 -17.10 1.93
N ASP A 151 -14.16 -17.85 2.88
CA ASP A 151 -14.01 -19.30 2.81
C ASP A 151 -15.36 -20.02 3.03
N GLU A 152 -15.41 -21.32 2.76
CA GLU A 152 -16.63 -22.11 2.91
C GLU A 152 -17.17 -22.15 4.35
N ASP A 153 -16.29 -21.98 5.34
CA ASP A 153 -16.64 -21.92 6.77
C ASP A 153 -17.10 -20.52 7.23
N GLY A 154 -17.14 -19.54 6.30
CA GLY A 154 -17.51 -18.16 6.57
C GLY A 154 -16.36 -17.28 7.05
N GLY A 155 -15.13 -17.80 7.13
CA GLY A 155 -13.96 -17.01 7.49
C GLY A 155 -13.58 -16.00 6.41
N GLU A 156 -13.39 -14.73 6.79
CA GLU A 156 -12.85 -13.71 5.88
C GLU A 156 -11.33 -13.89 5.70
N ARG A 157 -10.87 -13.95 4.45
CA ARG A 157 -9.43 -14.07 4.10
C ARG A 157 -8.84 -12.84 3.45
N GLY A 158 -9.68 -11.94 2.97
CA GLY A 158 -9.25 -10.65 2.46
C GLY A 158 -10.39 -9.67 2.33
N ALA A 159 -10.11 -8.39 2.51
CA ALA A 159 -11.07 -7.30 2.42
C ALA A 159 -10.44 -6.10 1.70
N TRP A 160 -11.07 -5.67 0.60
CA TRP A 160 -10.67 -4.52 -0.21
C TRP A 160 -11.63 -3.37 0.06
N MET A 161 -11.08 -2.28 0.59
CA MET A 161 -11.88 -1.16 1.09
C MET A 161 -11.33 0.18 0.62
N SER A 162 -12.22 1.16 0.49
CA SER A 162 -11.85 2.51 0.05
C SER A 162 -12.72 3.58 0.69
N LEU A 163 -12.20 4.81 0.77
CA LEU A 163 -12.94 6.02 1.16
C LEU A 163 -13.43 6.80 -0.07
N THR A 164 -13.05 6.35 -1.27
CA THR A 164 -13.40 6.95 -2.56
C THR A 164 -14.10 5.92 -3.47
N ILE A 165 -14.34 6.30 -4.72
CA ILE A 165 -14.91 5.39 -5.72
C ILE A 165 -13.91 4.35 -6.24
N ALA A 166 -12.62 4.45 -5.90
CA ALA A 166 -11.65 3.41 -6.20
C ALA A 166 -12.03 2.11 -5.48
N ALA A 167 -11.81 0.95 -6.11
CA ALA A 167 -12.13 -0.34 -5.52
C ALA A 167 -11.40 -0.60 -4.20
N HIS A 168 -10.21 -0.04 -4.01
CA HIS A 168 -9.47 -0.12 -2.74
C HIS A 168 -8.46 1.01 -2.59
N GLU A 169 -8.19 1.34 -1.33
CA GLU A 169 -7.09 2.19 -0.84
C GLU A 169 -6.45 1.53 0.41
N LEU A 170 -7.22 0.72 1.15
CA LEU A 170 -6.78 -0.11 2.27
C LEU A 170 -7.25 -1.55 2.06
N ILE A 171 -6.31 -2.49 2.21
CA ILE A 171 -6.57 -3.93 2.12
C ILE A 171 -6.12 -4.60 3.41
N TYR A 172 -6.92 -5.55 3.89
CA TYR A 172 -6.46 -6.57 4.84
C TYR A 172 -6.47 -7.93 4.16
N VAL A 173 -5.42 -8.73 4.33
CA VAL A 173 -5.39 -10.15 3.93
C VAL A 173 -4.86 -11.01 5.08
N ALA A 174 -5.30 -12.26 5.13
CA ALA A 174 -4.95 -13.16 6.22
C ALA A 174 -3.44 -13.38 6.32
N ASP A 175 -2.91 -13.34 7.54
CA ASP A 175 -1.53 -13.68 7.85
C ASP A 175 -1.36 -15.18 8.09
N HIS A 176 -0.82 -15.92 7.10
CA HIS A 176 -0.63 -17.37 7.24
C HIS A 176 0.62 -17.74 8.07
N ALA A 177 1.47 -16.77 8.41
CA ALA A 177 2.54 -16.98 9.40
C ALA A 177 2.05 -16.79 10.84
N GLY A 178 0.81 -16.30 11.04
CA GLY A 178 0.18 -16.17 12.35
C GLY A 178 0.73 -15.04 13.22
N ALA A 179 1.43 -14.08 12.62
CA ALA A 179 1.86 -12.85 13.28
C ALA A 179 0.77 -11.77 13.21
N ALA A 180 1.06 -10.57 13.73
CA ALA A 180 0.14 -9.45 13.76
C ALA A 180 0.88 -8.15 13.40
N GLY A 181 0.15 -7.16 12.88
CA GLY A 181 0.69 -5.82 12.65
C GLY A 181 1.72 -5.73 11.52
N ARG A 182 1.70 -6.65 10.55
CA ARG A 182 2.70 -6.73 9.48
C ARG A 182 2.23 -6.07 8.19
N LEU A 183 3.16 -5.41 7.51
CA LEU A 183 2.95 -4.88 6.17
C LEU A 183 2.95 -6.00 5.13
N HIS A 184 1.89 -6.11 4.33
CA HIS A 184 1.93 -6.95 3.14
C HIS A 184 2.67 -6.24 2.01
N HIS A 185 2.23 -5.03 1.63
CA HIS A 185 2.87 -4.16 0.63
C HIS A 185 2.32 -2.73 0.67
N PHE A 186 3.05 -1.80 0.06
CA PHE A 186 2.51 -0.51 -0.39
C PHE A 186 2.63 -0.42 -1.91
N ALA A 187 1.69 0.29 -2.53
CA ALA A 187 1.55 0.35 -3.98
C ALA A 187 1.68 1.77 -4.53
N PHE A 188 2.33 1.88 -5.68
CA PHE A 188 2.45 3.13 -6.42
C PHE A 188 1.80 3.03 -7.80
N PHE A 189 0.98 4.03 -8.13
CA PHE A 189 0.24 4.09 -9.38
C PHE A 189 1.09 4.62 -10.55
N VAL A 190 1.01 3.97 -11.70
CA VAL A 190 1.47 4.48 -13.01
C VAL A 190 0.28 4.63 -13.97
N ASP A 191 0.41 5.47 -14.99
CA ASP A 191 -0.76 5.86 -15.81
C ASP A 191 -1.18 4.76 -16.81
N THR A 192 -0.27 3.87 -17.22
CA THR A 192 -0.58 2.84 -18.20
C THR A 192 0.05 1.48 -17.88
N ARG A 193 -0.47 0.44 -18.54
CA ARG A 193 0.02 -0.94 -18.43
C ARG A 193 1.46 -1.06 -18.94
N GLU A 194 1.80 -0.30 -19.98
CA GLU A 194 3.17 -0.23 -20.53
C GLU A 194 4.15 0.33 -19.50
N GLU A 195 3.72 1.24 -18.63
CA GLU A 195 4.58 1.75 -17.55
C GLU A 195 4.83 0.69 -16.46
N VAL A 196 3.89 -0.22 -16.20
CA VAL A 196 4.12 -1.39 -15.34
C VAL A 196 5.14 -2.33 -15.97
N LEU A 197 5.04 -2.59 -17.28
CA LEU A 197 6.02 -3.41 -18.00
C LEU A 197 7.41 -2.77 -17.99
N ARG A 198 7.50 -1.46 -18.25
CA ARG A 198 8.76 -0.69 -18.12
C ARG A 198 9.35 -0.80 -16.72
N ALA A 199 8.52 -0.76 -15.67
CA ALA A 199 9.00 -0.90 -14.30
C ALA A 199 9.63 -2.29 -14.07
N ALA A 200 9.09 -3.35 -14.68
CA ALA A 200 9.67 -4.69 -14.59
C ALA A 200 11.06 -4.76 -15.23
N ASP A 201 11.24 -4.20 -16.44
CA ASP A 201 12.56 -4.13 -17.10
C ASP A 201 13.58 -3.35 -16.26
N LEU A 202 13.16 -2.21 -15.69
CA LEU A 202 14.02 -1.41 -14.83
C LEU A 202 14.42 -2.14 -13.54
N CYS A 203 13.50 -2.87 -12.93
CA CYS A 203 13.80 -3.69 -11.76
C CYS A 203 14.77 -4.82 -12.12
N LEU A 204 14.59 -5.45 -13.28
CA LEU A 204 15.50 -6.48 -13.77
C LEU A 204 16.93 -5.92 -13.95
N ASP A 205 17.08 -4.81 -14.66
CA ASP A 205 18.39 -4.17 -14.91
C ASP A 205 19.05 -3.65 -13.63
N ALA A 206 18.24 -3.25 -12.65
CA ALA A 206 18.70 -2.80 -11.34
C ALA A 206 18.95 -3.95 -10.34
N ALA A 207 18.79 -5.21 -10.76
CA ALA A 207 18.85 -6.38 -9.88
C ALA A 207 17.90 -6.30 -8.67
N VAL A 208 16.75 -5.65 -8.84
CA VAL A 208 15.68 -5.62 -7.84
C VAL A 208 14.85 -6.90 -7.99
N PRO A 209 14.73 -7.72 -6.92
CA PRO A 209 13.95 -8.94 -6.93
C PRO A 209 12.51 -8.76 -7.41
N ILE A 210 12.15 -9.40 -8.52
CA ILE A 210 10.75 -9.52 -8.96
C ILE A 210 10.14 -10.75 -8.28
N GLU A 211 9.16 -10.50 -7.41
CA GLU A 211 8.46 -11.56 -6.70
C GLU A 211 7.40 -12.18 -7.62
N ALA A 212 6.56 -11.34 -8.23
CA ALA A 212 5.56 -11.74 -9.22
C ALA A 212 5.61 -10.82 -10.44
N ALA A 213 5.78 -11.44 -11.61
CA ALA A 213 5.82 -10.77 -12.89
C ALA A 213 4.49 -10.05 -13.21
N PRO A 214 4.50 -9.05 -14.11
CA PRO A 214 3.32 -8.27 -14.42
C PRO A 214 2.10 -9.11 -14.81
N SER A 215 0.97 -8.91 -14.13
CA SER A 215 -0.29 -9.58 -14.45
C SER A 215 -1.50 -8.77 -13.97
N LYS A 216 -2.71 -9.29 -14.16
CA LYS A 216 -3.96 -8.62 -13.79
C LYS A 216 -4.67 -9.34 -12.65
N HIS A 217 -5.01 -8.63 -11.58
CA HIS A 217 -5.87 -9.13 -10.53
C HIS A 217 -7.30 -9.39 -11.01
N ALA A 218 -7.91 -10.45 -10.48
CA ALA A 218 -9.35 -10.67 -10.61
C ALA A 218 -10.13 -9.68 -9.72
N ILE A 219 -9.73 -9.62 -8.45
CA ILE A 219 -10.22 -8.67 -7.44
C ILE A 219 -9.69 -7.27 -7.77
N ALA A 220 -10.51 -6.23 -7.68
CA ALA A 220 -10.24 -4.83 -8.01
C ALA A 220 -9.87 -4.54 -9.49
N GLN A 221 -9.47 -5.56 -10.25
CA GLN A 221 -9.15 -5.53 -11.68
C GLN A 221 -7.86 -4.80 -12.07
N GLY A 222 -6.98 -4.52 -11.11
CA GLY A 222 -5.73 -3.84 -11.38
C GLY A 222 -4.62 -4.70 -11.96
N MET A 223 -3.77 -4.09 -12.76
CA MET A 223 -2.53 -4.69 -13.24
C MET A 223 -1.42 -4.38 -12.24
N PHE A 224 -0.70 -5.40 -11.83
CA PHE A 224 0.30 -5.33 -10.78
C PHE A 224 1.67 -5.75 -11.31
N LEU A 225 2.72 -5.31 -10.62
CA LEU A 225 4.07 -5.87 -10.58
C LEU A 225 4.48 -5.87 -9.12
N TYR A 226 4.96 -7.01 -8.59
CA TYR A 226 5.45 -7.09 -7.22
C TYR A 226 6.94 -7.31 -7.15
N VAL A 227 7.62 -6.48 -6.38
CA VAL A 227 9.06 -6.53 -6.14
C VAL A 227 9.37 -6.45 -4.65
N TYR A 228 10.56 -6.89 -4.27
CA TYR A 228 11.13 -6.55 -2.96
C TYR A 228 12.10 -5.39 -3.12
N GLU A 229 11.84 -4.28 -2.44
CA GLU A 229 12.83 -3.20 -2.35
C GLU A 229 14.04 -3.65 -1.49
N PRO A 230 15.21 -2.99 -1.57
CA PRO A 230 16.44 -3.46 -0.93
C PRO A 230 16.34 -3.75 0.58
N GLY A 231 15.51 -3.01 1.32
CA GLY A 231 15.22 -3.24 2.73
C GLY A 231 14.34 -4.45 3.02
N GLY A 232 13.70 -5.05 2.01
CA GLY A 232 12.88 -6.26 2.10
C GLY A 232 11.37 -6.02 2.04
N ASN A 233 10.88 -4.78 2.10
CA ASN A 233 9.44 -4.54 1.96
C ASN A 233 8.98 -4.94 0.55
N ARG A 234 7.78 -5.51 0.46
CA ARG A 234 7.14 -5.72 -0.83
C ARG A 234 6.55 -4.40 -1.34
N VAL A 235 6.81 -4.09 -2.59
CA VAL A 235 6.29 -2.90 -3.29
C VAL A 235 5.52 -3.36 -4.51
N GLU A 236 4.35 -2.75 -4.72
CA GLU A 236 3.58 -2.92 -5.95
C GLU A 236 3.77 -1.71 -6.87
N VAL A 237 4.03 -1.94 -8.16
CA VAL A 237 3.78 -0.94 -9.21
C VAL A 237 2.50 -1.32 -9.91
N THR A 238 1.49 -0.46 -9.82
CA THR A 238 0.12 -0.80 -10.19
C THR A 238 -0.48 0.18 -11.19
N THR A 239 -1.43 -0.30 -11.99
CA THR A 239 -2.27 0.56 -12.84
C THR A 239 -3.58 -0.11 -13.18
N GLY A 240 -4.57 0.72 -13.48
CA GLY A 240 -5.94 0.26 -13.65
C GLY A 240 -6.49 -0.20 -12.30
N THR A 241 -7.61 0.36 -11.91
CA THR A 241 -8.58 -0.27 -11.01
C THR A 241 -9.91 0.10 -11.61
N HIS A 242 -10.97 -0.63 -11.27
CA HIS A 242 -12.29 -0.15 -11.64
C HIS A 242 -12.80 0.87 -10.61
N PHE A 243 -13.64 1.80 -11.07
CA PHE A 243 -14.32 2.77 -10.22
C PHE A 243 -15.77 2.38 -10.04
N ILE A 244 -16.23 2.46 -8.80
CA ILE A 244 -17.55 2.01 -8.38
C ILE A 244 -18.38 3.25 -8.07
N TYR A 245 -19.07 3.71 -9.11
CA TYR A 245 -19.88 4.92 -9.05
C TYR A 245 -21.20 4.73 -8.29
N ASP A 246 -21.69 3.49 -8.17
CA ASP A 246 -22.92 3.19 -7.45
C ASP A 246 -22.66 3.22 -5.92
N PRO A 247 -23.25 4.19 -5.19
CA PRO A 247 -23.07 4.30 -3.74
C PRO A 247 -23.72 3.14 -2.97
N ALA A 248 -24.61 2.36 -3.59
CA ALA A 248 -25.29 1.21 -3.01
C ALA A 248 -24.79 -0.14 -3.54
N TYR A 249 -23.77 -0.14 -4.41
CA TYR A 249 -23.13 -1.37 -4.93
C TYR A 249 -22.79 -2.35 -3.78
N PRO A 250 -23.34 -3.57 -3.79
CA PRO A 250 -23.05 -4.55 -2.74
C PRO A 250 -21.61 -5.04 -2.86
N PRO A 251 -20.94 -5.42 -1.75
CA PRO A 251 -19.62 -6.01 -1.82
C PRO A 251 -19.60 -7.26 -2.71
N VAL A 252 -18.61 -7.38 -3.59
CA VAL A 252 -18.36 -8.62 -4.33
C VAL A 252 -17.72 -9.61 -3.38
N VAL A 253 -18.28 -10.82 -3.29
CA VAL A 253 -17.75 -11.90 -2.46
C VAL A 253 -17.11 -12.94 -3.37
N TRP A 254 -15.83 -13.19 -3.15
CA TRP A 254 -15.06 -14.22 -3.82
C TRP A 254 -14.94 -15.43 -2.93
N THR A 255 -15.32 -16.60 -3.45
CA THR A 255 -15.18 -17.87 -2.74
C THR A 255 -13.75 -18.40 -2.83
N GLU A 256 -13.37 -19.31 -1.92
CA GLU A 256 -12.10 -20.04 -1.99
C GLU A 256 -11.89 -20.71 -3.36
N ALA A 257 -12.93 -21.35 -3.90
CA ALA A 257 -12.90 -22.01 -5.20
C ALA A 257 -12.64 -21.04 -6.37
N GLU A 258 -13.15 -19.82 -6.29
CA GLU A 258 -12.87 -18.77 -7.28
C GLU A 258 -11.45 -18.24 -7.12
N ARG A 259 -10.97 -18.04 -5.88
CA ARG A 259 -9.59 -17.63 -5.62
C ARG A 259 -8.57 -18.65 -6.07
N ALA A 260 -8.86 -19.95 -5.94
CA ALA A 260 -7.99 -21.03 -6.38
C ALA A 260 -7.69 -20.99 -7.90
N ARG A 261 -8.51 -20.29 -8.70
CA ARG A 261 -8.27 -20.08 -10.14
C ARG A 261 -7.07 -19.17 -10.42
N GLY A 262 -6.59 -18.42 -9.42
CA GLY A 262 -5.45 -17.51 -9.54
C GLY A 262 -5.89 -16.12 -9.96
N GLN A 263 -4.99 -15.38 -10.61
CA GLN A 263 -5.22 -14.03 -11.10
C GLN A 263 -6.06 -14.06 -12.40
N ALA A 264 -6.51 -12.90 -12.90
CA ALA A 264 -7.48 -12.82 -13.99
C ALA A 264 -7.01 -13.49 -15.29
N TRP A 265 -5.70 -13.64 -15.49
CA TRP A 265 -5.08 -14.29 -16.66
C TRP A 265 -4.50 -15.68 -16.35
N GLY A 266 -4.96 -16.32 -15.26
CA GLY A 266 -4.58 -17.70 -14.91
C GLY A 266 -3.23 -17.83 -14.20
N VAL A 267 -2.52 -16.73 -13.95
CA VAL A 267 -1.29 -16.73 -13.13
C VAL A 267 -1.64 -17.11 -11.71
N LYS A 268 -0.96 -18.13 -11.16
CA LYS A 268 -1.17 -18.54 -9.77
C LYS A 268 -0.60 -17.50 -8.82
N THR A 269 -1.25 -17.34 -7.67
CA THR A 269 -0.68 -16.54 -6.58
C THR A 269 0.54 -17.28 -6.05
N ILE A 270 1.63 -16.56 -5.96
CA ILE A 270 2.89 -17.08 -5.43
C ILE A 270 2.77 -17.32 -3.92
N GLU A 271 3.43 -18.35 -3.41
CA GLU A 271 3.26 -18.78 -2.01
C GLU A 271 3.66 -17.69 -1.00
N THR A 272 4.70 -16.91 -1.31
CA THR A 272 5.21 -15.83 -0.45
C THR A 272 4.20 -14.71 -0.21
N PHE A 273 3.14 -14.58 -1.03
CA PHE A 273 2.05 -13.62 -0.77
C PHE A 273 1.27 -13.94 0.51
N HIS A 274 1.15 -15.22 0.86
CA HIS A 274 0.35 -15.63 2.00
C HIS A 274 1.13 -15.55 3.32
N THR A 275 2.46 -15.68 3.25
CA THR A 275 3.32 -15.91 4.42
C THR A 275 4.31 -14.78 4.69
N TYR A 276 4.85 -14.15 3.63
CA TYR A 276 5.84 -13.09 3.79
C TYR A 276 5.18 -11.71 3.94
N GLY A 277 5.62 -10.98 4.97
CA GLY A 277 5.38 -9.56 5.16
C GLY A 277 6.35 -9.00 6.19
N THR A 278 6.36 -7.68 6.35
CA THR A 278 7.39 -6.97 7.12
C THR A 278 6.84 -6.32 8.39
N PRO A 279 7.49 -6.49 9.56
CA PRO A 279 8.73 -7.26 9.77
C PRO A 279 8.52 -8.78 9.62
N ASP A 280 9.54 -9.48 9.10
CA ASP A 280 9.45 -10.93 8.90
C ASP A 280 9.51 -11.70 10.24
N VAL A 281 8.77 -12.80 10.33
CA VAL A 281 8.71 -13.63 11.55
C VAL A 281 10.05 -14.28 11.90
N SER A 282 10.96 -14.39 10.93
CA SER A 282 12.32 -14.89 11.20
C SER A 282 13.25 -13.84 11.83
N GLY A 283 12.83 -12.57 11.90
CA GLY A 283 13.65 -11.46 12.40
C GLY A 283 14.81 -11.08 11.47
N ARG A 284 14.79 -11.50 10.20
CA ARG A 284 15.81 -11.11 9.21
C ARG A 284 15.49 -9.75 8.60
N ALA A 285 16.54 -8.96 8.38
CA ALA A 285 16.46 -7.63 7.78
C ALA A 285 16.36 -7.64 6.24
N THR A 286 16.37 -8.81 5.60
CA THR A 286 16.29 -8.94 4.14
C THR A 286 15.01 -9.63 3.71
N GLY A 287 14.52 -9.32 2.51
CA GLY A 287 13.43 -10.05 1.85
C GLY A 287 13.68 -11.56 1.75
N PRO A 288 12.64 -12.37 1.53
CA PRO A 288 12.80 -13.80 1.34
C PRO A 288 13.55 -14.03 0.02
N PRO A 289 14.22 -15.19 -0.15
CA PRO A 289 14.82 -15.53 -1.43
C PRO A 289 13.75 -15.55 -2.53
N ILE A 290 14.09 -15.03 -3.71
CA ILE A 290 13.19 -15.02 -4.88
C ILE A 290 12.72 -16.46 -5.15
N PRO A 291 11.39 -16.68 -5.28
CA PRO A 291 10.84 -17.98 -5.65
C PRO A 291 11.53 -18.52 -6.91
N PRO A 292 11.88 -19.82 -6.98
CA PRO A 292 12.54 -20.39 -8.15
C PRO A 292 11.79 -20.13 -9.47
N THR A 293 10.45 -20.05 -9.42
CA THR A 293 9.57 -19.75 -10.55
C THR A 293 9.73 -18.34 -11.11
N SER A 294 10.27 -17.42 -10.32
CA SER A 294 10.51 -16.02 -10.68
C SER A 294 12.00 -15.75 -10.97
N ARG A 295 12.87 -16.75 -10.80
CA ARG A 295 14.30 -16.63 -11.14
C ARG A 295 14.49 -16.80 -12.65
N ILE A 296 15.28 -15.92 -13.24
CA ILE A 296 15.72 -16.07 -14.63
C ILE A 296 17.04 -16.85 -14.63
N PRO A 297 17.10 -18.05 -15.25
CA PRO A 297 18.30 -18.87 -15.28
C PRO A 297 19.51 -18.13 -15.88
N GLY A 298 20.65 -18.16 -15.19
CA GLY A 298 21.92 -17.58 -15.67
C GLY A 298 22.14 -16.10 -15.35
N LEU A 299 21.15 -15.41 -14.77
CA LEU A 299 21.40 -14.10 -14.14
C LEU A 299 22.00 -14.32 -12.73
N PRO A 300 23.02 -13.54 -12.33
CA PRO A 300 23.58 -13.63 -10.99
C PRO A 300 22.48 -13.33 -9.97
N ASP A 301 22.52 -14.02 -8.82
CA ASP A 301 21.66 -13.67 -7.69
C ASP A 301 21.90 -12.19 -7.36
N ALA A 302 20.81 -11.42 -7.22
CA ALA A 302 20.87 -10.01 -6.90
C ALA A 302 21.76 -9.80 -5.67
N THR A 303 22.96 -9.26 -5.86
CA THR A 303 23.71 -8.66 -4.75
C THR A 303 22.95 -7.41 -4.37
N VAL A 304 22.22 -7.48 -3.25
CA VAL A 304 21.63 -6.29 -2.61
C VAL A 304 22.79 -5.31 -2.37
N VAL A 305 22.84 -4.23 -3.14
CA VAL A 305 23.80 -3.13 -2.95
C VAL A 305 23.19 -2.12 -2.00
#